data_AF-A0A0N4Y4Y4-F1
#
_entry.id   AF-A0A0N4Y4Y4-F1
#
_cell.length_a   1.000
_cell.length_b   1.000
_cell.length_c   1.000
_cell.angle_alpha   90.00
_cell.angle_beta   90.00
_cell.angle_gamma   90.00
#
_symmetry.space_group_name_H-M   'P 1'
#
loop_
_entity.id
_entity.type
_entity.pdbx_description
1 polymer ?
#
loop_
_entity_poly.entity_id
_entity_poly.type
_entity_poly.pdbx_seq_one_letter_code
_entity_poly.pdbx_strand_id
1 'polypeptide(L)'
;MALIAERPDVLEHILLTKEYSVFGVYQVRLCIDGQWKIVLVDDFFPCRVESRSMAFADGRKNQLWVPLIEKALAKELGSYSRLRAGRTIEGLATLTGAPVEMISLEDETDADVRWARILSAKEAGFIMGCSCGAGKRNVNSNVFQRKGLLTRHAYSVLDVIQEGEHRLLRLRNPWGSFVWNGKWSKNWSGWPPDLKKKLMSGEPSTGTFWIDYADFLEHFDAVDIAKIRWYQGWTELRIPLLLGGDFVESDKAIRAVIEEPTELCFTLFQSGARRAQDQVDLLVCVHMVSASGAVGELVYRSPRKLEAFVSTGDIFLRPGHYIVICHSFSTLGTRKVEGCLAIHSSKPIFADMLPCPATMFTDSLVQLVLKEGRIHSSLEGVFPRYVTENFSGLLLMVDNVLEDMWVHAKVECSESVNLLSSRGTLDVADSIPPLSRQIIIILTHFEPTQSYTVHHQLFYGFAVSALLVSLYFFAPLVKFMKVKVFSA
;
A
#
# COMPACT_ATOMS: atom_id res chain seq x y z
N MET A 1 14.02 7.94 -10.29
CA MET A 1 15.36 8.22 -10.84
C MET A 1 15.94 9.54 -10.32
N ALA A 2 15.28 10.68 -10.48
CA ALA A 2 15.82 11.95 -9.94
C ALA A 2 16.11 11.91 -8.42
N LEU A 3 15.21 11.32 -7.63
CA LEU A 3 15.42 11.08 -6.20
C LEU A 3 16.65 10.20 -5.90
N ILE A 4 16.89 9.19 -6.73
CA ILE A 4 18.03 8.28 -6.59
C ILE A 4 19.35 9.00 -6.89
N ALA A 5 19.34 10.03 -7.74
CA ALA A 5 20.53 10.82 -8.02
C ALA A 5 21.05 11.58 -6.79
N GLU A 6 20.21 11.82 -5.77
CA GLU A 6 20.60 12.41 -4.48
C GLU A 6 21.23 11.37 -3.52
N ARG A 7 21.19 10.08 -3.88
CA ARG A 7 21.70 8.97 -3.07
C ARG A 7 22.64 8.08 -3.91
N PRO A 8 23.90 8.50 -4.09
CA PRO A 8 24.88 7.73 -4.85
C PRO A 8 25.03 6.29 -4.35
N ASP A 9 24.95 6.08 -3.04
CA ASP A 9 24.98 4.76 -2.41
C ASP A 9 23.86 3.83 -2.91
N VAL A 10 22.66 4.37 -3.13
CA VAL A 10 21.53 3.61 -3.70
C VAL A 10 21.73 3.36 -5.18
N LEU A 11 22.22 4.36 -5.92
CA LEU A 11 22.50 4.23 -7.35
C LEU A 11 23.53 3.12 -7.62
N GLU A 12 24.57 3.02 -6.79
CA GLU A 12 25.60 1.98 -6.90
C GLU A 12 25.07 0.56 -6.67
N HIS A 13 23.97 0.40 -5.93
CA HIS A 13 23.33 -0.91 -5.77
C HIS A 13 22.39 -1.26 -6.91
N ILE A 14 21.87 -0.25 -7.62
CA ILE A 14 21.05 -0.44 -8.82
C ILE A 14 21.95 -0.73 -10.03
N LEU A 15 23.07 -0.03 -10.18
CA LEU A 15 24.01 -0.27 -11.28
C LEU A 15 25.24 -1.05 -10.83
N LEU A 16 25.27 -2.33 -11.21
CA LEU A 16 26.39 -3.21 -10.89
C LEU A 16 27.58 -2.97 -11.84
N THR A 17 27.29 -2.62 -13.10
CA THR A 17 28.31 -2.16 -14.05
C THR A 17 28.54 -0.66 -13.87
N LYS A 18 29.57 -0.29 -13.10
CA LYS A 18 29.86 1.10 -12.73
C LYS A 18 30.64 1.89 -13.79
N GLU A 19 31.30 1.18 -14.70
CA GLU A 19 32.12 1.76 -15.75
C GLU A 19 31.51 1.57 -17.13
N TYR A 20 32.01 2.31 -18.12
CA TYR A 20 31.63 2.10 -19.51
C TYR A 20 32.04 0.69 -19.97
N SER A 21 31.07 -0.11 -20.40
CA SER A 21 31.34 -1.44 -20.93
C SER A 21 31.73 -1.35 -22.41
N VAL A 22 32.97 -1.72 -22.74
CA VAL A 22 33.45 -1.83 -24.14
C VAL A 22 32.67 -2.86 -24.97
N PHE A 23 32.02 -3.83 -24.32
CA PHE A 23 31.16 -4.83 -24.97
C PHE A 23 29.70 -4.35 -25.11
N GLY A 24 29.39 -3.14 -24.63
CA GLY A 24 28.03 -2.59 -24.65
C GLY A 24 27.03 -3.27 -23.71
N VAL A 25 27.45 -4.14 -22.77
CA VAL A 25 26.56 -4.89 -21.87
C VAL A 25 26.62 -4.34 -20.44
N TYR A 26 25.45 -4.14 -19.83
CA TYR A 26 25.30 -3.57 -18.50
C TYR A 26 24.40 -4.43 -17.62
N GLN A 27 24.73 -4.52 -16.33
CA GLN A 27 23.95 -5.17 -15.30
C GLN A 27 23.21 -4.13 -14.44
N VAL A 28 21.88 -4.19 -14.50
CA VAL A 28 20.99 -3.34 -13.69
C VAL A 28 20.19 -4.20 -12.72
N ARG A 29 20.30 -3.91 -11.43
CA ARG A 29 19.56 -4.59 -10.37
C ARG A 29 18.28 -3.81 -10.05
N LEU A 30 17.13 -4.49 -10.11
CA LEU A 30 15.81 -3.92 -9.80
C LEU A 30 15.05 -4.86 -8.86
N CYS A 31 14.23 -4.31 -7.96
CA CYS A 31 13.32 -5.07 -7.12
C CYS A 31 11.94 -5.16 -7.80
N ILE A 32 11.77 -6.11 -8.71
CA ILE A 32 10.53 -6.31 -9.46
C ILE A 32 9.56 -7.14 -8.63
N ASP A 33 8.37 -6.59 -8.36
CA ASP A 33 7.29 -7.26 -7.63
C ASP A 33 7.76 -7.86 -6.28
N GLY A 34 8.62 -7.13 -5.57
CA GLY A 34 9.17 -7.55 -4.29
C GLY A 34 10.37 -8.50 -4.38
N GLN A 35 10.87 -8.83 -5.57
CA GLN A 35 12.03 -9.70 -5.75
C GLN A 35 13.20 -9.00 -6.46
N TRP A 36 14.41 -9.15 -5.92
CA TRP A 36 15.62 -8.64 -6.56
C TRP A 36 15.97 -9.45 -7.82
N LYS A 37 16.06 -8.75 -8.96
CA LYS A 37 16.46 -9.30 -10.25
C LYS A 37 17.62 -8.50 -10.83
N ILE A 38 18.57 -9.19 -11.45
CA ILE A 38 19.64 -8.58 -12.25
C ILE A 38 19.25 -8.70 -13.71
N VAL A 39 19.04 -7.55 -14.35
CA VAL A 39 18.60 -7.41 -15.73
C VAL A 39 19.81 -7.03 -16.57
N LEU A 40 20.14 -7.86 -17.55
CA LEU A 40 21.16 -7.57 -18.56
C LEU A 40 20.56 -6.72 -19.68
N VAL A 41 21.19 -5.59 -19.99
CA VAL A 41 20.79 -4.70 -21.10
C VAL A 41 22.00 -4.29 -21.93
N ASP A 42 21.80 -4.16 -23.24
CA ASP A 42 22.79 -3.57 -24.13
C ASP A 42 22.69 -2.03 -24.17
N ASP A 43 23.58 -1.35 -24.90
CA ASP A 43 23.63 0.11 -25.08
C ASP A 43 22.90 0.65 -26.33
N PHE A 44 22.11 -0.17 -27.03
CA PHE A 44 21.25 0.33 -28.11
C PHE A 44 20.00 1.01 -27.52
N PHE A 45 19.92 2.34 -27.64
CA PHE A 45 18.77 3.11 -27.18
C PHE A 45 17.88 3.55 -28.35
N PRO A 46 16.55 3.58 -28.16
CA PRO A 46 15.66 4.21 -29.12
C PRO A 46 16.00 5.70 -29.26
N CYS A 47 16.25 6.14 -30.49
CA CYS A 47 16.56 7.53 -30.82
C CYS A 47 15.52 8.13 -31.76
N ARG A 48 15.30 9.43 -31.65
CA ARG A 48 14.45 10.19 -32.57
C ARG A 48 15.19 10.36 -33.89
N VAL A 49 14.49 10.14 -35.00
CA VAL A 49 15.10 10.15 -36.34
C VAL A 49 15.62 11.55 -36.68
N GLU A 50 14.87 12.59 -36.32
CA GLU A 50 15.16 13.97 -36.70
C GLU A 50 16.32 14.57 -35.89
N SER A 51 16.26 14.46 -34.56
CA SER A 51 17.25 15.08 -33.67
C SER A 51 18.46 14.18 -33.36
N ARG A 52 18.38 12.88 -33.69
CA ARG A 52 19.32 11.84 -33.23
C ARG A 52 19.52 11.81 -31.70
N SER A 53 18.62 12.40 -30.93
CA SER A 53 18.62 12.35 -29.47
C SER A 53 17.89 11.10 -28.98
N MET A 54 18.16 10.68 -27.75
CA MET A 54 17.39 9.61 -27.12
C MET A 54 15.90 9.95 -27.12
N ALA A 55 15.06 8.94 -27.37
CA ALA A 55 13.62 9.11 -27.49
C ALA A 55 12.91 9.18 -26.13
N PHE A 56 13.46 8.48 -25.12
CA PHE A 56 12.92 8.35 -23.77
C PHE A 56 13.79 9.08 -22.73
N ALA A 57 14.01 8.50 -21.55
CA ALA A 57 14.76 9.15 -20.49
C ALA A 57 16.20 9.44 -20.93
N ASP A 58 16.67 10.64 -20.59
CA ASP A 58 18.01 11.13 -20.91
C ASP A 58 18.69 11.64 -19.63
N GLY A 59 19.97 11.34 -19.50
CA GLY A 59 20.81 11.77 -18.39
C GLY A 59 21.60 13.01 -18.75
N ARG A 60 21.55 14.04 -17.89
CA ARG A 60 22.37 15.24 -18.08
C ARG A 60 23.86 14.88 -18.21
N LYS A 61 24.57 15.62 -19.06
CA LYS A 61 26.01 15.41 -19.33
C LYS A 61 26.31 13.99 -19.87
N ASN A 62 25.42 13.46 -20.72
CA ASN A 62 25.57 12.14 -21.37
C ASN A 62 25.73 10.98 -20.38
N GLN A 63 25.01 11.04 -19.26
CA GLN A 63 25.03 9.99 -18.25
C GLN A 63 24.11 8.83 -18.65
N LEU A 64 24.68 7.64 -18.87
CA LEU A 64 23.95 6.46 -19.34
C LEU A 64 23.10 5.77 -18.25
N TRP A 65 23.33 6.06 -16.98
CA TRP A 65 22.64 5.35 -15.89
C TRP A 65 21.12 5.51 -15.94
N VAL A 66 20.62 6.68 -16.34
CA VAL A 66 19.19 6.97 -16.46
C VAL A 66 18.53 6.10 -17.54
N PRO A 67 18.96 6.15 -18.81
CA PRO A 67 18.36 5.33 -19.86
C PRO A 67 18.57 3.83 -19.65
N LEU A 68 19.68 3.41 -19.02
CA LEU A 68 19.91 1.99 -18.69
C LEU A 68 18.87 1.44 -17.70
N ILE A 69 18.56 2.19 -16.62
CA ILE A 69 17.54 1.81 -15.65
C ILE A 69 16.16 1.75 -16.30
N GLU A 70 15.81 2.77 -17.10
CA GLU A 70 14.53 2.79 -17.81
C GLU A 70 14.41 1.61 -18.77
N LYS A 71 15.47 1.31 -19.52
CA LYS A 71 15.54 0.16 -20.44
C LYS A 71 15.41 -1.17 -19.73
N ALA A 72 16.10 -1.35 -18.61
CA ALA A 72 16.02 -2.57 -17.80
C ALA A 72 14.58 -2.81 -17.30
N LEU A 73 13.92 -1.76 -16.81
CA LEU A 73 12.53 -1.85 -16.39
C LEU A 73 11.58 -2.11 -17.57
N ALA A 74 11.80 -1.44 -18.71
CA ALA A 74 11.04 -1.69 -19.93
C ALA A 74 11.16 -3.14 -20.39
N LYS A 75 12.35 -3.74 -20.30
CA LYS A 75 12.61 -5.14 -20.65
C LYS A 75 11.82 -6.09 -19.75
N GLU A 76 11.86 -5.90 -18.43
CA GLU A 76 11.12 -6.73 -17.47
C GLU A 76 9.60 -6.61 -17.64
N LEU A 77 9.11 -5.40 -17.96
CA LEU A 77 7.69 -5.18 -18.25
C LEU A 77 7.31 -5.57 -19.70
N GLY A 78 8.27 -5.88 -20.55
CA GLY A 78 8.10 -6.33 -21.94
C GLY A 78 8.12 -5.24 -23.02
N SER A 79 7.99 -3.95 -22.68
CA SER A 79 8.20 -2.83 -23.62
C SER A 79 8.27 -1.47 -22.90
N TYR A 80 8.80 -0.45 -23.59
CA TYR A 80 8.76 0.94 -23.12
C TYR A 80 7.32 1.48 -22.98
N SER A 81 6.37 1.01 -23.80
CA SER A 81 4.98 1.47 -23.72
C SER A 81 4.30 1.09 -22.40
N ARG A 82 4.75 0.01 -21.75
CA ARG A 82 4.24 -0.43 -20.43
C ARG A 82 4.77 0.39 -19.24
N LEU A 83 5.70 1.31 -19.46
CA LEU A 83 6.18 2.22 -18.41
C LEU A 83 5.22 3.37 -18.11
N ARG A 84 4.25 3.62 -18.99
CA ARG A 84 3.29 4.73 -18.86
C ARG A 84 2.45 4.61 -17.58
N ALA A 85 2.09 5.76 -17.01
CA ALA A 85 1.19 5.89 -15.86
C ALA A 85 1.66 5.23 -14.55
N GLY A 86 2.97 5.08 -14.34
CA GLY A 86 3.51 4.58 -13.07
C GLY A 86 3.41 5.61 -11.93
N ARG A 87 3.11 5.14 -10.72
CA ARG A 87 3.17 5.95 -9.49
C ARG A 87 4.60 6.04 -8.96
N THR A 88 4.96 7.16 -8.33
CA THR A 88 6.29 7.37 -7.74
C THR A 88 6.60 6.30 -6.68
N ILE A 89 5.61 5.93 -5.86
CA ILE A 89 5.73 4.89 -4.83
C ILE A 89 6.21 3.54 -5.41
N GLU A 90 5.68 3.12 -6.57
CA GLU A 90 6.10 1.89 -7.25
C GLU A 90 7.52 1.99 -7.78
N GLY A 91 7.88 3.15 -8.33
CA GLY A 91 9.24 3.41 -8.80
C GLY A 91 10.26 3.38 -7.66
N LEU A 92 9.90 3.94 -6.50
CA LEU A 92 10.72 3.87 -5.29
C LEU A 92 10.88 2.43 -4.80
N ALA A 93 9.79 1.67 -4.69
CA ALA A 93 9.85 0.27 -4.29
C ALA A 93 10.72 -0.55 -5.26
N THR A 94 10.56 -0.31 -6.57
CA THR A 94 11.33 -1.01 -7.62
C THR A 94 12.82 -0.70 -7.57
N LEU A 95 13.18 0.56 -7.37
CA LEU A 95 14.59 0.99 -7.41
C LEU A 95 15.33 0.69 -6.10
N THR A 96 14.64 0.71 -4.97
CA THR A 96 15.26 0.62 -3.65
C THR A 96 15.03 -0.72 -2.94
N GLY A 97 13.96 -1.44 -3.30
CA GLY A 97 13.47 -2.60 -2.57
C GLY A 97 12.96 -2.30 -1.15
N ALA A 98 13.11 -1.07 -0.67
CA ALA A 98 12.77 -0.68 0.69
C ALA A 98 11.25 -0.56 0.91
N PRO A 99 10.77 -0.61 2.17
CA PRO A 99 9.40 -0.23 2.49
C PRO A 99 9.12 1.20 2.04
N VAL A 100 8.00 1.38 1.33
CA VAL A 100 7.58 2.70 0.85
C VAL A 100 6.21 3.04 1.43
N GLU A 101 6.09 4.26 1.93
CA GLU A 101 4.88 4.78 2.56
C GLU A 101 4.42 6.03 1.81
N MET A 102 3.11 6.21 1.69
CA MET A 102 2.51 7.41 1.13
C MET A 102 1.78 8.17 2.24
N ILE A 103 2.11 9.45 2.40
CA ILE A 103 1.35 10.40 3.22
C ILE A 103 0.42 11.17 2.29
N SER A 104 -0.89 11.00 2.45
CA SER A 104 -1.89 11.77 1.70
C SER A 104 -2.00 13.17 2.29
N LEU A 105 -1.84 14.20 1.45
CA LEU A 105 -2.00 15.60 1.84
C LEU A 105 -3.44 16.11 1.67
N GLU A 106 -4.32 15.28 1.10
CA GLU A 106 -5.72 15.61 0.85
C GLU A 106 -6.67 14.93 1.84
N ASP A 107 -6.37 13.69 2.26
CA ASP A 107 -7.32 12.88 3.04
C ASP A 107 -7.05 12.92 4.55
N GLU A 108 -5.80 13.13 4.95
CA GLU A 108 -5.44 13.24 6.36
C GLU A 108 -5.74 14.65 6.86
N THR A 109 -6.61 14.74 7.87
CA THR A 109 -7.13 16.02 8.38
C THR A 109 -6.12 16.78 9.23
N ASP A 110 -5.24 16.07 9.95
CA ASP A 110 -4.29 16.69 10.86
C ASP A 110 -3.00 17.12 10.13
N ALA A 111 -2.82 18.44 9.99
CA ALA A 111 -1.64 19.02 9.36
C ALA A 111 -0.37 18.87 10.22
N ASP A 112 -0.50 18.83 11.55
CA ASP A 112 0.63 18.71 12.47
C ASP A 112 1.18 17.29 12.49
N VAL A 113 0.30 16.28 12.47
CA VAL A 113 0.70 14.86 12.35
C VAL A 113 1.44 14.61 11.04
N ARG A 114 0.93 15.14 9.92
CA ARG A 114 1.61 15.05 8.62
C ARG A 114 2.98 15.72 8.64
N TRP A 115 3.07 16.90 9.24
CA TRP A 115 4.35 17.63 9.37
C TRP A 115 5.36 16.82 10.17
N ALA A 116 4.94 16.29 11.34
CA ALA A 116 5.79 15.46 12.20
C ALA A 116 6.32 14.24 11.44
N ARG A 117 5.47 13.53 10.68
CA ARG A 117 5.88 12.38 9.87
C ARG A 117 6.91 12.75 8.80
N ILE A 118 6.68 13.85 8.07
CA ILE A 118 7.60 14.33 7.03
C ILE A 118 8.95 14.75 7.65
N LEU A 119 8.92 15.44 8.79
CA LEU A 119 10.13 15.86 9.51
C LEU A 119 10.91 14.66 10.06
N SER A 120 10.25 13.70 10.70
CA SER A 120 10.89 12.48 11.20
C SER A 120 11.49 11.63 10.07
N ALA A 121 10.84 11.56 8.92
CA ALA A 121 11.38 10.86 7.75
C ALA A 121 12.67 11.52 7.23
N LYS A 122 12.72 12.85 7.23
CA LYS A 122 13.94 13.61 6.92
C LYS A 122 15.05 13.34 7.93
N GLU A 123 14.74 13.38 9.23
CA GLU A 123 15.72 13.14 10.30
C GLU A 123 16.29 11.71 10.25
N ALA A 124 15.49 10.74 9.85
CA ALA A 124 15.92 9.36 9.65
C ALA A 124 16.77 9.16 8.37
N GLY A 125 16.87 10.18 7.51
CA GLY A 125 17.64 10.13 6.26
C GLY A 125 16.93 9.39 5.12
N PHE A 126 15.59 9.27 5.18
CA PHE A 126 14.81 8.64 4.12
C PHE A 126 14.69 9.56 2.91
N ILE A 127 14.57 8.95 1.73
CA ILE A 127 14.32 9.71 0.51
C ILE A 127 12.83 9.96 0.35
N MET A 128 12.49 11.17 -0.10
CA MET A 128 11.11 11.63 -0.18
C MET A 128 10.82 12.28 -1.52
N GLY A 129 9.78 11.80 -2.20
CA GLY A 129 9.18 12.44 -3.35
C GLY A 129 7.84 13.08 -2.99
N CYS A 130 7.38 14.02 -3.79
CA CYS A 130 6.01 14.53 -3.68
C CYS A 130 5.39 14.74 -5.06
N SER A 131 4.05 14.63 -5.12
CA SER A 131 3.28 14.84 -6.35
C SER A 131 2.53 16.17 -6.31
N CYS A 132 2.53 16.89 -7.43
CA CYS A 132 1.86 18.17 -7.57
C CYS A 132 0.71 18.07 -8.57
N GLY A 133 -0.51 18.41 -8.15
CA GLY A 133 -1.67 18.58 -9.02
C GLY A 133 -2.14 17.32 -9.76
N ALA A 134 -1.95 16.14 -9.17
CA ALA A 134 -2.41 14.84 -9.64
C ALA A 134 -3.47 14.20 -8.72
N GLY A 135 -3.82 14.87 -7.61
CA GLY A 135 -4.78 14.40 -6.60
C GLY A 135 -6.25 14.60 -6.98
N LYS A 136 -7.11 14.56 -5.97
CA LYS A 136 -8.58 14.72 -6.08
C LYS A 136 -9.00 16.15 -6.36
N ARG A 137 -8.15 17.13 -6.05
CA ARG A 137 -8.43 18.56 -6.28
C ARG A 137 -8.59 18.85 -7.77
N ASN A 138 -9.52 19.75 -8.09
CA ASN A 138 -9.64 20.29 -9.44
C ASN A 138 -8.52 21.30 -9.69
N VAL A 139 -7.59 20.96 -10.57
CA VAL A 139 -6.34 21.68 -10.75
C VAL A 139 -6.34 22.46 -12.05
N ASN A 140 -6.29 23.80 -11.97
CA ASN A 140 -6.08 24.66 -13.11
C ASN A 140 -4.56 24.83 -13.37
N SER A 141 -4.06 24.16 -14.39
CA SER A 141 -2.63 24.17 -14.74
C SER A 141 -2.05 25.57 -14.96
N ASN A 142 -2.85 26.54 -15.43
CA ASN A 142 -2.38 27.91 -15.62
C ASN A 142 -2.09 28.63 -14.30
N VAL A 143 -2.85 28.33 -13.24
CA VAL A 143 -2.64 28.93 -11.90
C VAL A 143 -1.33 28.42 -11.29
N PHE A 144 -1.10 27.10 -11.40
CA PHE A 144 0.13 26.47 -10.92
C PHE A 144 1.36 26.97 -11.66
N GLN A 145 1.29 27.06 -13.00
CA GLN A 145 2.40 27.58 -13.80
C GLN A 145 2.74 29.04 -13.47
N ARG A 146 1.73 29.88 -13.17
CA ARG A 146 1.96 31.26 -12.71
C ARG A 146 2.70 31.31 -11.38
N LYS A 147 2.47 30.34 -10.49
CA LYS A 147 3.22 30.16 -9.24
C LYS A 147 4.56 29.42 -9.43
N GLY A 148 4.90 29.06 -10.67
CA GLY A 148 6.13 28.36 -11.02
C GLY A 148 6.11 26.85 -10.74
N LEU A 149 4.93 26.24 -10.64
CA LEU A 149 4.76 24.79 -10.42
C LEU A 149 4.20 24.09 -11.66
N LEU A 150 4.57 22.83 -11.84
CA LEU A 150 4.03 21.94 -12.86
C LEU A 150 3.08 20.93 -12.23
N THR A 151 1.91 20.79 -12.84
CA THR A 151 0.87 19.84 -12.44
C THR A 151 1.13 18.48 -13.06
N ARG A 152 0.61 17.43 -12.43
CA ARG A 152 0.84 16.02 -12.80
C ARG A 152 2.32 15.67 -12.91
N HIS A 153 3.11 16.23 -12.00
CA HIS A 153 4.56 16.10 -11.99
C HIS A 153 5.09 15.73 -10.61
N ALA A 154 6.19 14.99 -10.60
CA ALA A 154 6.87 14.57 -9.37
C ALA A 154 8.04 15.50 -9.05
N TYR A 155 8.13 15.89 -7.78
CA TYR A 155 9.18 16.71 -7.21
C TYR A 155 9.94 15.91 -6.15
N SER A 156 11.19 16.32 -5.90
CA SER A 156 12.00 15.75 -4.82
C SER A 156 11.92 16.63 -3.58
N VAL A 157 11.68 16.05 -2.40
CA VAL A 157 11.79 16.74 -1.12
C VAL A 157 13.23 16.55 -0.63
N LEU A 158 14.02 17.62 -0.69
CA LEU A 158 15.45 17.59 -0.37
C LEU A 158 15.75 17.94 1.09
N ASP A 159 14.93 18.78 1.70
CA ASP A 159 15.12 19.22 3.08
C ASP A 159 13.77 19.61 3.70
N VAL A 160 13.67 19.47 5.02
CA VAL A 160 12.50 19.78 5.84
C VAL A 160 13.03 20.34 7.13
N ILE A 161 12.59 21.55 7.48
CA ILE A 161 13.09 22.27 8.64
C ILE A 161 11.95 22.94 9.40
N GLN A 162 12.12 23.04 10.72
CA GLN A 162 11.31 23.85 11.59
C GLN A 162 12.20 24.83 12.35
N GLU A 163 12.07 26.11 12.06
CA GLU A 163 12.85 27.19 12.69
C GLU A 163 11.88 28.17 13.34
N GLY A 164 11.75 28.09 14.67
CA GLY A 164 10.68 28.78 15.39
C GLY A 164 9.31 28.33 14.89
N GLU A 165 8.50 29.29 14.44
CA GLU A 165 7.16 29.04 13.88
C GLU A 165 7.19 28.70 12.38
N HIS A 166 8.36 28.78 11.73
CA HIS A 166 8.47 28.57 10.29
C HIS A 166 8.73 27.10 9.95
N ARG A 167 7.75 26.49 9.28
CA ARG A 167 7.82 25.15 8.72
C ARG A 167 8.08 25.23 7.21
N LEU A 168 9.29 24.89 6.78
CA LEU A 168 9.73 25.07 5.40
C LEU A 168 10.20 23.75 4.79
N LEU A 169 9.90 23.56 3.50
CA LEU A 169 10.39 22.44 2.71
C LEU A 169 11.25 22.95 1.58
N ARG A 170 12.37 22.25 1.31
CA ARG A 170 13.19 22.47 0.13
C ARG A 170 12.85 21.43 -0.91
N LEU A 171 12.26 21.86 -2.03
CA LEU A 171 11.86 20.99 -3.13
C LEU A 171 12.76 21.18 -4.34
N ARG A 172 12.83 20.16 -5.19
CA ARG A 172 13.54 20.22 -6.47
C ARG A 172 12.69 19.66 -7.61
N ASN A 173 12.56 20.44 -8.68
CA ASN A 173 12.06 19.96 -9.96
C ASN A 173 13.17 19.20 -10.71
N PRO A 174 13.01 17.91 -11.03
CA PRO A 174 13.97 17.14 -11.83
C PRO A 174 14.33 17.77 -13.18
N TRP A 175 13.40 18.49 -13.81
CA TRP A 175 13.64 19.14 -15.12
C TRP A 175 14.50 20.40 -15.01
N GLY A 176 14.65 20.96 -13.80
CA GLY A 176 15.48 22.14 -13.54
C GLY A 176 14.85 23.49 -13.91
N SER A 177 13.64 23.48 -14.48
CA SER A 177 12.80 24.65 -14.76
C SER A 177 11.56 24.65 -13.85
N PHE A 178 10.68 25.65 -13.98
CA PHE A 178 9.47 25.80 -13.15
C PHE A 178 9.79 25.73 -11.65
N VAL A 179 10.28 26.87 -11.17
CA VAL A 179 10.71 27.09 -9.78
C VAL A 179 9.69 28.00 -9.11
N TRP A 180 9.28 27.62 -7.91
CA TRP A 180 8.35 28.41 -7.09
C TRP A 180 8.77 29.87 -6.98
N ASN A 181 7.82 30.77 -7.23
CA ASN A 181 8.03 32.22 -7.22
C ASN A 181 7.21 32.95 -6.14
N GLY A 182 6.55 32.22 -5.24
CA GLY A 182 5.76 32.75 -4.13
C GLY A 182 6.57 33.03 -2.86
N LYS A 183 5.90 32.90 -1.70
CA LYS A 183 6.49 33.10 -0.38
C LYS A 183 7.68 32.16 -0.17
N TRP A 184 8.78 32.63 0.43
CA TRP A 184 10.02 31.86 0.58
C TRP A 184 10.75 31.50 -0.73
N SER A 185 10.35 32.03 -1.89
CA SER A 185 11.18 31.95 -3.08
C SER A 185 12.47 32.78 -2.93
N LYS A 186 13.47 32.52 -3.79
CA LYS A 186 14.77 33.23 -3.76
C LYS A 186 14.64 34.76 -3.79
N ASN A 187 13.67 35.25 -4.55
CA ASN A 187 13.45 36.67 -4.80
C ASN A 187 12.39 37.30 -3.87
N TRP A 188 11.81 36.52 -2.95
CA TRP A 188 10.85 37.04 -1.99
C TRP A 188 11.54 38.04 -1.04
N SER A 189 10.90 39.18 -0.78
CA SER A 189 11.47 40.25 0.06
C SER A 189 11.21 40.02 1.56
N GLY A 190 10.25 39.17 1.92
CA GLY A 190 9.83 38.93 3.32
C GLY A 190 10.70 37.95 4.10
N TRP A 191 11.85 37.54 3.57
CA TRP A 191 12.77 36.64 4.25
C TRP A 191 13.38 37.29 5.49
N PRO A 192 13.36 36.63 6.67
CA PRO A 192 14.20 37.03 7.79
C PRO A 192 15.69 36.97 7.39
N PRO A 193 16.50 38.02 7.62
CA PRO A 193 17.88 38.07 7.14
C PRO A 193 18.74 36.89 7.56
N ASP A 194 18.64 36.49 8.83
CA ASP A 194 19.41 35.38 9.40
C ASP A 194 19.02 34.04 8.78
N LEU A 195 17.71 33.82 8.60
CA LEU A 195 17.19 32.59 8.01
C LEU A 195 17.52 32.50 6.52
N LYS A 196 17.46 33.63 5.78
CA LYS A 196 17.88 33.68 4.37
C LYS A 196 19.36 33.31 4.24
N LYS A 197 20.21 33.90 5.08
CA LYS A 197 21.64 33.59 5.10
C LYS A 197 21.89 32.12 5.42
N LYS A 198 21.20 31.57 6.42
CA LYS A 198 21.30 30.15 6.82
C LYS A 198 20.91 29.21 5.68
N LEU A 199 19.72 29.39 5.10
CA LEU A 199 19.13 28.42 4.17
C LEU A 199 19.52 28.60 2.69
N MET A 200 20.03 29.78 2.32
CA MET A 200 20.45 30.09 0.95
C MET A 200 21.98 30.09 0.78
N SER A 201 22.73 29.68 1.81
CA SER A 201 24.21 29.64 1.79
C SER A 201 24.80 28.53 0.92
N GLY A 202 24.00 27.58 0.45
CA GLY A 202 24.45 26.46 -0.40
C GLY A 202 24.56 26.80 -1.89
N GLU A 203 25.25 25.95 -2.65
CA GLU A 203 25.32 26.09 -4.10
C GLU A 203 23.91 26.05 -4.74
N PRO A 204 23.59 26.94 -5.69
CA PRO A 204 22.32 26.92 -6.40
C PRO A 204 22.19 25.63 -7.21
N SER A 205 21.40 24.68 -6.73
CA SER A 205 20.99 23.53 -7.53
C SER A 205 19.84 23.92 -8.46
N THR A 206 19.98 23.61 -9.75
CA THR A 206 18.96 23.95 -10.75
C THR A 206 17.61 23.31 -10.40
N GLY A 207 16.54 24.10 -10.42
CA GLY A 207 15.19 23.62 -10.14
C GLY A 207 14.83 23.54 -8.64
N THR A 208 15.70 23.98 -7.74
CA THR A 208 15.49 23.90 -6.29
C THR A 208 14.89 25.19 -5.73
N PHE A 209 13.94 25.06 -4.79
CA PHE A 209 13.29 26.17 -4.11
C PHE A 209 12.83 25.81 -2.71
N TRP A 210 12.63 26.82 -1.87
CA TRP A 210 11.95 26.71 -0.58
C TRP A 210 10.47 27.11 -0.73
N ILE A 211 9.60 26.46 0.02
CA ILE A 211 8.17 26.73 0.14
C ILE A 211 7.75 26.54 1.60
N ASP A 212 6.78 27.31 2.10
CA ASP A 212 6.22 27.03 3.42
C ASP A 212 5.24 25.86 3.38
N TYR A 213 5.01 25.30 4.56
CA TYR A 213 4.15 24.13 4.69
C TYR A 213 2.69 24.41 4.31
N ALA A 214 2.15 25.61 4.56
CA ALA A 214 0.77 25.91 4.20
C ALA A 214 0.61 25.97 2.67
N ASP A 215 1.51 26.69 1.98
CA ASP A 215 1.57 26.68 0.52
C ASP A 215 1.83 25.26 -0.01
N PHE A 216 2.68 24.45 0.63
CA PHE A 216 2.89 23.06 0.21
C PHE A 216 1.61 22.23 0.26
N LEU A 217 0.82 22.33 1.33
CA LEU A 217 -0.45 21.61 1.48
C LEU A 217 -1.50 22.04 0.44
N GLU A 218 -1.48 23.28 -0.04
CA GLU A 218 -2.40 23.79 -1.06
C GLU A 218 -2.09 23.22 -2.46
N HIS A 219 -0.80 23.01 -2.78
CA HIS A 219 -0.36 22.69 -4.14
C HIS A 219 0.06 21.23 -4.36
N PHE A 220 0.36 20.48 -3.30
CA PHE A 220 0.82 19.09 -3.40
C PHE A 220 -0.22 18.13 -2.83
N ASP A 221 -0.23 16.91 -3.36
CA ASP A 221 -1.28 15.93 -3.09
C ASP A 221 -0.81 14.79 -2.17
N ALA A 222 0.47 14.41 -2.27
CA ALA A 222 1.04 13.31 -1.50
C ALA A 222 2.56 13.47 -1.34
N VAL A 223 3.09 12.81 -0.30
CA VAL A 223 4.53 12.59 -0.10
C VAL A 223 4.78 11.08 -0.06
N ASP A 224 5.65 10.60 -0.95
CA ASP A 224 6.10 9.21 -1.00
C ASP A 224 7.47 9.09 -0.32
N ILE A 225 7.59 8.21 0.67
CA ILE A 225 8.77 8.06 1.51
C ILE A 225 9.31 6.64 1.35
N ALA A 226 10.55 6.49 0.88
CA ALA A 226 11.23 5.20 0.86
C ALA A 226 12.20 5.06 2.05
N LYS A 227 11.90 4.11 2.93
CA LYS A 227 12.59 3.86 4.19
C LYS A 227 13.82 2.99 3.99
N ILE A 228 14.83 3.54 3.31
CA ILE A 228 16.10 2.85 3.08
C ILE A 228 16.85 2.75 4.41
N ARG A 229 16.99 1.55 4.97
CA ARG A 229 17.57 1.32 6.32
C ARG A 229 18.72 0.33 6.39
N TRP A 230 19.15 -0.26 5.28
CA TRP A 230 20.29 -1.18 5.22
C TRP A 230 21.61 -0.66 5.83
N TYR A 231 21.90 0.65 5.75
CA TYR A 231 23.07 1.28 6.39
C TYR A 231 22.91 1.40 7.91
N GLN A 232 21.69 1.24 8.43
CA GLN A 232 21.37 1.21 9.86
C GLN A 232 21.35 -0.22 10.42
N GLY A 233 21.83 -1.21 9.65
CA GLY A 233 21.89 -2.61 10.07
C GLY A 233 20.57 -3.38 9.95
N TRP A 234 19.56 -2.83 9.28
CA TRP A 234 18.32 -3.55 9.02
C TRP A 234 18.55 -4.72 8.07
N THR A 235 17.89 -5.84 8.36
CA THR A 235 17.90 -7.05 7.54
C THR A 235 16.65 -7.17 6.70
N GLU A 236 16.76 -7.82 5.53
CA GLU A 236 15.61 -8.15 4.67
C GLU A 236 15.48 -9.66 4.45
N LEU A 237 14.24 -10.14 4.41
CA LEU A 237 13.85 -11.47 3.93
C LEU A 237 12.78 -11.30 2.86
N ARG A 238 12.86 -12.10 1.78
CA ARG A 238 11.88 -12.07 0.68
C ARG A 238 11.41 -13.49 0.40
N ILE A 239 10.13 -13.74 0.66
CA ILE A 239 9.53 -15.07 0.61
C ILE A 239 8.50 -15.08 -0.53
N PRO A 240 8.77 -15.76 -1.66
CA PRO A 240 7.77 -15.97 -2.69
C PRO A 240 6.62 -16.84 -2.18
N LEU A 241 5.38 -16.53 -2.56
CA LEU A 241 4.20 -17.31 -2.20
C LEU A 241 3.10 -17.22 -3.28
N LEU A 242 2.08 -18.07 -3.14
CA LEU A 242 0.87 -18.03 -3.96
C LEU A 242 -0.31 -17.51 -3.14
N LEU A 243 -1.15 -16.70 -3.77
CA LEU A 243 -2.31 -16.02 -3.18
C LEU A 243 -3.59 -16.38 -3.93
N GLY A 244 -4.75 -16.24 -3.28
CA GLY A 244 -6.05 -16.39 -3.93
C GLY A 244 -6.38 -17.84 -4.33
N GLY A 245 -7.22 -18.01 -5.35
CA GLY A 245 -7.62 -19.30 -5.90
C GLY A 245 -8.40 -20.19 -4.94
N ASP A 246 -8.48 -21.49 -5.25
CA ASP A 246 -8.99 -22.50 -4.33
C ASP A 246 -7.98 -22.81 -3.23
N PHE A 247 -8.46 -23.12 -2.04
CA PHE A 247 -7.61 -23.60 -0.95
C PHE A 247 -7.13 -25.02 -1.27
N VAL A 248 -5.82 -25.19 -1.36
CA VAL A 248 -5.16 -26.46 -1.70
C VAL A 248 -4.08 -26.77 -0.67
N GLU A 249 -3.70 -28.04 -0.55
CA GLU A 249 -2.72 -28.49 0.45
C GLU A 249 -1.33 -27.83 0.29
N SER A 250 -1.04 -27.27 -0.88
CA SER A 250 0.20 -26.54 -1.14
C SER A 250 0.23 -25.12 -0.58
N ASP A 251 -0.91 -24.58 -0.12
CA ASP A 251 -0.97 -23.23 0.44
C ASP A 251 -0.08 -23.09 1.68
N LYS A 252 0.57 -21.93 1.80
CA LYS A 252 1.56 -21.66 2.83
C LYS A 252 1.24 -20.40 3.61
N ALA A 253 1.48 -20.46 4.91
CA ALA A 253 1.59 -19.31 5.80
C ALA A 253 3.05 -19.16 6.20
N ILE A 254 3.40 -17.98 6.74
CA ILE A 254 4.76 -17.70 7.18
C ILE A 254 4.80 -17.75 8.70
N ARG A 255 5.69 -18.56 9.27
CA ARG A 255 6.02 -18.49 10.68
C ARG A 255 7.18 -17.53 10.84
N ALA A 256 7.04 -16.57 11.75
CA ALA A 256 8.10 -15.66 12.13
C ALA A 256 8.43 -15.86 13.62
N VAL A 257 9.72 -15.98 13.94
CA VAL A 257 10.22 -16.12 15.30
C VAL A 257 11.01 -14.87 15.65
N ILE A 258 10.56 -14.20 16.70
CA ILE A 258 11.16 -12.98 17.23
C ILE A 258 11.82 -13.34 18.55
N GLU A 259 13.15 -13.25 18.64
CA GLU A 259 13.91 -13.61 19.85
C GLU A 259 14.00 -12.45 20.84
N GLU A 260 14.05 -11.22 20.31
CA GLU A 260 14.16 -9.99 21.08
C GLU A 260 13.20 -8.92 20.52
N PRO A 261 12.79 -7.92 21.32
CA PRO A 261 11.92 -6.86 20.83
C PRO A 261 12.48 -6.21 19.57
N THR A 262 11.70 -6.26 18.49
CA THR A 262 12.17 -5.95 17.13
C THR A 262 11.15 -5.08 16.41
N GLU A 263 11.64 -3.99 15.82
CA GLU A 263 10.88 -3.17 14.88
C GLU A 263 11.01 -3.80 13.49
N LEU A 264 9.89 -3.97 12.80
CA LEU A 264 9.86 -4.61 11.49
C LEU A 264 8.66 -4.18 10.66
N CYS A 265 8.69 -4.50 9.37
CA CYS A 265 7.66 -4.18 8.42
C CYS A 265 7.43 -5.37 7.48
N PHE A 266 6.17 -5.80 7.36
CA PHE A 266 5.73 -6.78 6.37
C PHE A 266 5.15 -6.05 5.16
N THR A 267 5.67 -6.33 3.97
CA THR A 267 5.15 -5.79 2.71
C THR A 267 4.85 -6.92 1.75
N LEU A 268 3.59 -7.06 1.35
CA LEU A 268 3.14 -8.08 0.42
C LEU A 268 2.99 -7.47 -0.97
N PHE A 269 3.73 -8.02 -1.94
CA PHE A 269 3.70 -7.64 -3.35
C PHE A 269 2.93 -8.68 -4.15
N GLN A 270 2.17 -8.25 -5.14
CA GLN A 270 1.64 -9.13 -6.19
C GLN A 270 2.52 -9.05 -7.44
N SER A 271 2.70 -10.18 -8.12
CA SER A 271 3.42 -10.23 -9.40
C SER A 271 2.55 -9.74 -10.54
N GLY A 272 3.12 -8.96 -11.45
CA GLY A 272 2.41 -8.48 -12.63
C GLY A 272 1.39 -7.36 -12.36
N ALA A 273 1.44 -6.69 -11.20
CA ALA A 273 0.49 -5.65 -10.78
C ALA A 273 0.24 -4.52 -11.79
N ARG A 274 1.20 -4.25 -12.68
CA ARG A 274 1.07 -3.22 -13.72
C ARG A 274 0.22 -3.65 -14.92
N ARG A 275 -0.19 -4.91 -14.99
CA ARG A 275 -1.23 -5.36 -15.91
C ARG A 275 -2.55 -5.09 -15.21
N ALA A 276 -3.21 -3.98 -15.53
CA ALA A 276 -4.39 -3.49 -14.80
C ALA A 276 -5.52 -4.54 -14.64
N GLN A 277 -5.63 -5.49 -15.57
CA GLN A 277 -6.59 -6.59 -15.53
C GLN A 277 -6.28 -7.66 -14.46
N ASP A 278 -5.10 -7.60 -13.83
CA ASP A 278 -4.58 -8.60 -12.91
C ASP A 278 -4.45 -8.11 -11.47
N GLN A 279 -4.81 -6.86 -11.15
CA GLN A 279 -4.69 -6.36 -9.79
C GLN A 279 -5.66 -7.09 -8.86
N VAL A 280 -5.11 -7.74 -7.84
CA VAL A 280 -5.88 -8.35 -6.76
C VAL A 280 -5.84 -7.53 -5.49
N ASP A 281 -6.83 -7.76 -4.63
CA ASP A 281 -6.78 -7.24 -3.27
C ASP A 281 -5.74 -8.02 -2.46
N LEU A 282 -5.00 -7.30 -1.63
CA LEU A 282 -3.94 -7.86 -0.79
C LEU A 282 -4.20 -7.47 0.65
N LEU A 283 -3.96 -8.41 1.58
CA LEU A 283 -4.03 -8.18 3.02
C LEU A 283 -2.99 -9.06 3.72
N VAL A 284 -2.26 -8.49 4.68
CA VAL A 284 -1.38 -9.22 5.59
C VAL A 284 -1.97 -9.20 6.98
N CYS A 285 -2.10 -10.36 7.61
CA CYS A 285 -2.50 -10.49 9.02
C CYS A 285 -1.39 -11.19 9.81
N VAL A 286 -0.96 -10.58 10.91
CA VAL A 286 0.11 -11.06 11.79
C VAL A 286 -0.51 -11.50 13.10
N HIS A 287 -0.48 -12.80 13.37
CA HIS A 287 -1.08 -13.41 14.55
C HIS A 287 0.00 -13.89 15.51
N MET A 288 -0.24 -13.76 16.81
CA MET A 288 0.54 -14.48 17.81
C MET A 288 0.15 -15.96 17.76
N VAL A 289 1.11 -16.87 17.88
CA VAL A 289 0.82 -18.30 17.97
C VAL A 289 0.15 -18.60 19.31
N SER A 290 -0.97 -19.32 19.28
CA SER A 290 -1.69 -19.72 20.49
C SER A 290 -0.93 -20.82 21.27
N ALA A 291 -1.36 -21.10 22.50
CA ALA A 291 -0.79 -22.19 23.30
C ALA A 291 -0.91 -23.57 22.62
N SER A 292 -1.87 -23.75 21.70
CA SER A 292 -2.03 -24.98 20.93
C SER A 292 -1.21 -25.02 19.63
N GLY A 293 -0.42 -23.99 19.34
CA GLY A 293 0.33 -23.88 18.08
C GLY A 293 -0.50 -23.39 16.90
N ALA A 294 -1.76 -23.00 17.12
CA ALA A 294 -2.69 -22.52 16.10
C ALA A 294 -2.63 -20.99 15.92
N VAL A 295 -3.45 -20.47 15.01
CA VAL A 295 -3.65 -19.02 14.84
C VAL A 295 -4.27 -18.46 16.12
N GLY A 296 -3.53 -17.60 16.81
CA GLY A 296 -4.00 -16.88 17.98
C GLY A 296 -4.44 -15.45 17.66
N GLU A 297 -4.35 -14.59 18.67
CA GLU A 297 -4.78 -13.19 18.58
C GLU A 297 -4.11 -12.47 17.40
N LEU A 298 -4.90 -11.72 16.63
CA LEU A 298 -4.36 -10.79 15.64
C LEU A 298 -3.57 -9.70 16.36
N VAL A 299 -2.32 -9.48 16.00
CA VAL A 299 -1.47 -8.44 16.60
C VAL A 299 -1.47 -7.20 15.70
N TYR A 300 -1.16 -7.37 14.42
CA TYR A 300 -1.14 -6.31 13.41
C TYR A 300 -1.72 -6.80 12.09
N ARG A 301 -2.18 -5.86 11.26
CA ARG A 301 -2.51 -6.13 9.86
C ARG A 301 -2.14 -4.95 8.95
N SER A 302 -2.00 -5.23 7.66
CA SER A 302 -2.00 -4.17 6.64
C SER A 302 -3.44 -3.66 6.40
N PRO A 303 -3.62 -2.48 5.78
CA PRO A 303 -4.86 -2.22 5.06
C PRO A 303 -5.05 -3.31 3.99
N ARG A 304 -6.30 -3.64 3.69
CA ARG A 304 -6.66 -4.44 2.52
C ARG A 304 -6.94 -3.50 1.36
N LYS A 305 -6.22 -3.64 0.26
CA LYS A 305 -6.31 -2.75 -0.91
C LYS A 305 -6.05 -3.49 -2.22
N LEU A 306 -6.64 -3.00 -3.31
CA LEU A 306 -6.31 -3.40 -4.69
C LEU A 306 -5.17 -2.53 -5.21
N GLU A 307 -3.95 -2.85 -4.79
CA GLU A 307 -2.74 -2.12 -5.18
C GLU A 307 -1.60 -3.10 -5.47
N ALA A 308 -0.52 -2.63 -6.09
CA ALA A 308 0.64 -3.47 -6.42
C ALA A 308 1.28 -4.12 -5.18
N PHE A 309 1.16 -3.47 -4.03
CA PHE A 309 1.59 -4.02 -2.75
C PHE A 309 0.83 -3.36 -1.59
N VAL A 310 0.80 -4.03 -0.45
CA VAL A 310 0.32 -3.49 0.83
C VAL A 310 1.37 -3.70 1.91
N SER A 311 1.39 -2.80 2.90
CA SER A 311 2.36 -2.85 4.00
C SER A 311 1.67 -2.70 5.34
N THR A 312 2.19 -3.35 6.38
CA THR A 312 1.79 -3.11 7.78
C THR A 312 2.28 -1.76 8.31
N GLY A 313 3.14 -1.05 7.57
CA GLY A 313 3.96 0.00 8.14
C GLY A 313 5.01 -0.56 9.11
N ASP A 314 5.69 0.34 9.81
CA ASP A 314 6.64 -0.04 10.86
C ASP A 314 5.85 -0.48 12.09
N ILE A 315 6.02 -1.74 12.49
CA ILE A 315 5.38 -2.34 13.65
C ILE A 315 6.43 -2.84 14.63
N PHE A 316 6.04 -3.07 15.88
CA PHE A 316 6.94 -3.55 16.91
C PHE A 316 6.45 -4.88 17.47
N LEU A 317 7.23 -5.95 17.27
CA LEU A 317 6.92 -7.27 17.81
C LEU A 317 7.76 -7.56 19.05
N ARG A 318 7.13 -8.16 20.05
CA ARG A 318 7.79 -8.67 21.24
C ARG A 318 8.37 -10.06 20.96
N PRO A 319 9.26 -10.59 21.81
CA PRO A 319 9.72 -11.96 21.69
C PRO A 319 8.54 -12.95 21.65
N GLY A 320 8.55 -13.86 20.69
CA GLY A 320 7.48 -14.82 20.50
C GLY A 320 7.43 -15.43 19.11
N HIS A 321 6.48 -16.35 18.94
CA HIS A 321 6.18 -16.99 17.67
C HIS A 321 4.94 -16.36 17.05
N TYR A 322 5.02 -16.07 15.76
CA TYR A 322 3.97 -15.43 15.00
C TYR A 322 3.63 -16.25 13.75
N ILE A 323 2.35 -16.25 13.37
CA ILE A 323 1.87 -16.76 12.09
C ILE A 323 1.39 -15.56 11.27
N VAL A 324 1.99 -15.38 10.10
CA VAL A 324 1.66 -14.35 9.14
C VAL A 324 0.91 -14.99 7.98
N ILE A 325 -0.31 -14.52 7.75
CA ILE A 325 -1.20 -15.03 6.71
C ILE A 325 -1.46 -13.90 5.72
N CYS A 326 -1.16 -14.20 4.45
CA CYS A 326 -1.38 -13.29 3.34
C CYS A 326 -2.67 -13.69 2.62
N HIS A 327 -3.62 -12.77 2.54
CA HIS A 327 -4.94 -12.99 1.95
C HIS A 327 -5.09 -12.24 0.63
N SER A 328 -5.86 -12.85 -0.27
CA SER A 328 -6.41 -12.23 -1.48
C SER A 328 -7.74 -12.89 -1.80
N PHE A 329 -8.79 -12.11 -2.04
CA PHE A 329 -10.16 -12.62 -2.18
C PHE A 329 -10.77 -12.38 -3.56
N SER A 330 -10.23 -11.46 -4.35
CA SER A 330 -10.75 -11.10 -5.67
C SER A 330 -10.63 -12.26 -6.67
N THR A 331 -9.71 -13.18 -6.42
CA THR A 331 -9.49 -14.39 -7.23
C THR A 331 -9.89 -15.68 -6.50
N LEU A 332 -10.61 -15.58 -5.37
CA LEU A 332 -11.09 -16.74 -4.64
C LEU A 332 -11.92 -17.65 -5.55
N GLY A 333 -11.59 -18.94 -5.59
CA GLY A 333 -12.27 -19.92 -6.45
C GLY A 333 -12.01 -19.80 -7.96
N THR A 334 -11.01 -19.00 -8.38
CA THR A 334 -10.70 -18.82 -9.81
C THR A 334 -9.26 -19.18 -10.16
N ARG A 335 -8.27 -18.41 -9.67
CA ARG A 335 -6.86 -18.60 -10.02
C ARG A 335 -5.95 -18.21 -8.86
N LYS A 336 -4.78 -18.86 -8.80
CA LYS A 336 -3.69 -18.42 -7.93
C LYS A 336 -2.96 -17.23 -8.54
N VAL A 337 -2.44 -16.36 -7.67
CA VAL A 337 -1.62 -15.20 -8.04
C VAL A 337 -0.26 -15.33 -7.35
N GLU A 338 0.81 -15.15 -8.11
CA GLU A 338 2.16 -15.12 -7.56
C GLU A 338 2.38 -13.84 -6.76
N GLY A 339 2.95 -13.95 -5.57
CA GLY A 339 3.28 -12.83 -4.72
C GLY A 339 4.61 -13.02 -4.01
N CYS A 340 5.04 -11.97 -3.31
CA CYS A 340 6.25 -11.98 -2.49
C CYS A 340 6.00 -11.21 -1.20
N LEU A 341 6.23 -11.86 -0.06
CA LEU A 341 6.26 -11.19 1.24
C LEU A 341 7.70 -10.74 1.52
N ALA A 342 7.92 -9.44 1.55
CA ALA A 342 9.16 -8.84 2.02
C ALA A 342 9.03 -8.49 3.50
N ILE A 343 10.01 -8.89 4.30
CA ILE A 343 10.12 -8.59 5.73
C ILE A 343 11.39 -7.77 5.92
N HIS A 344 11.25 -6.55 6.40
CA HIS A 344 12.38 -5.72 6.80
C HIS A 344 12.37 -5.60 8.31
N SER A 345 13.49 -5.89 8.98
CA SER A 345 13.57 -5.91 10.43
C SER A 345 14.84 -5.21 10.93
N SER A 346 14.73 -4.50 12.06
CA SER A 346 15.86 -3.83 12.71
C SER A 346 16.88 -4.80 13.31
N LYS A 347 16.47 -6.06 13.48
CA LYS A 347 17.27 -7.15 14.01
C LYS A 347 17.01 -8.42 13.19
N PRO A 348 17.98 -9.35 13.08
CA PRO A 348 17.74 -10.62 12.41
C PRO A 348 16.57 -11.37 13.05
N ILE A 349 15.69 -11.91 12.21
CA ILE A 349 14.58 -12.77 12.63
C ILE A 349 14.65 -14.08 11.86
N PHE A 350 14.05 -15.13 12.40
CA PHE A 350 13.85 -16.36 11.65
C PHE A 350 12.45 -16.37 11.04
N ALA A 351 12.35 -16.70 9.75
CA ALA A 351 11.07 -16.90 9.09
C ALA A 351 11.10 -18.10 8.14
N ASP A 352 10.07 -18.93 8.18
CA ASP A 352 9.91 -20.09 7.31
C ASP A 352 8.45 -20.30 6.91
N MET A 353 8.22 -21.17 5.91
CA MET A 353 6.88 -21.47 5.42
C MET A 353 6.30 -22.72 6.10
N LEU A 354 5.06 -22.64 6.56
CA LEU A 354 4.28 -23.78 7.08
C LEU A 354 3.05 -24.06 6.20
N PRO A 355 2.52 -25.31 6.18
CA PRO A 355 1.24 -25.61 5.54
C PRO A 355 0.10 -24.76 6.10
N CYS A 356 -0.73 -24.18 5.23
CA CYS A 356 -1.85 -23.33 5.62
C CYS A 356 -3.17 -23.95 5.12
N PRO A 357 -3.81 -24.80 5.94
CA PRO A 357 -5.13 -25.34 5.59
C PRO A 357 -6.18 -24.22 5.54
N ALA A 358 -7.29 -24.46 4.85
CA ALA A 358 -8.41 -23.51 4.74
C ALA A 358 -8.90 -22.99 6.10
N THR A 359 -8.89 -23.85 7.13
CA THR A 359 -9.25 -23.48 8.50
C THR A 359 -8.37 -22.37 9.07
N MET A 360 -7.07 -22.36 8.74
CA MET A 360 -6.13 -21.34 9.19
C MET A 360 -6.45 -19.96 8.58
N PHE A 361 -6.85 -19.92 7.31
CA PHE A 361 -7.35 -18.69 6.68
C PHE A 361 -8.64 -18.21 7.33
N THR A 362 -9.57 -19.11 7.62
CA THR A 362 -10.82 -18.76 8.34
C THR A 362 -10.53 -18.23 9.74
N ASP A 363 -9.68 -18.91 10.52
CA ASP A 363 -9.29 -18.48 11.87
C ASP A 363 -8.65 -17.10 11.87
N SER A 364 -7.80 -16.81 10.88
CA SER A 364 -7.20 -15.49 10.69
C SER A 364 -8.25 -14.39 10.54
N LEU A 365 -9.26 -14.61 9.71
CA LEU A 365 -10.35 -13.66 9.49
C LEU A 365 -11.27 -13.54 10.69
N VAL A 366 -11.55 -14.64 11.39
CA VAL A 366 -12.29 -14.61 12.66
C VAL A 366 -11.57 -13.73 13.67
N GLN A 367 -10.25 -13.90 13.84
CA GLN A 367 -9.45 -13.09 14.76
C GLN A 367 -9.42 -11.61 14.35
N LEU A 368 -9.40 -11.33 13.05
CA LEU A 368 -9.55 -9.97 12.54
C LEU A 368 -10.89 -9.35 12.95
N VAL A 369 -12.00 -10.05 12.75
CA VAL A 369 -13.32 -9.53 13.11
C VAL A 369 -13.52 -9.43 14.62
N LEU A 370 -12.96 -10.35 15.40
CA LEU A 370 -13.00 -10.25 16.86
C LEU A 370 -12.24 -9.02 17.38
N LYS A 371 -11.11 -8.68 16.75
CA LYS A 371 -10.28 -7.54 17.15
C LYS A 371 -10.84 -6.20 16.69
N GLU A 372 -11.27 -6.10 15.43
CA GLU A 372 -11.58 -4.82 14.78
C GLU A 372 -13.06 -4.68 14.37
N GLY A 373 -13.85 -5.75 14.46
CA GLY A 373 -15.24 -5.76 14.04
C GLY A 373 -16.11 -4.85 14.90
N ARG A 374 -16.76 -3.88 14.26
CA ARG A 374 -17.73 -2.98 14.90
C ARG A 374 -19.10 -3.63 14.96
N ILE A 375 -19.81 -3.45 16.07
CA ILE A 375 -21.20 -3.90 16.25
C ILE A 375 -22.10 -2.69 16.08
N HIS A 376 -22.99 -2.72 15.09
CA HIS A 376 -23.92 -1.61 14.82
C HIS A 376 -25.28 -1.79 15.53
N SER A 377 -25.69 -3.04 15.75
CA SER A 377 -26.88 -3.38 16.51
C SER A 377 -26.81 -4.84 16.94
N SER A 378 -27.20 -5.13 18.17
CA SER A 378 -27.31 -6.49 18.70
C SER A 378 -28.73 -6.72 19.23
N LEU A 379 -29.26 -7.92 19.00
CA LEU A 379 -30.38 -8.44 19.79
C LEU A 379 -29.79 -9.37 20.85
N GLU A 380 -30.49 -9.56 21.98
CA GLU A 380 -30.01 -10.41 23.08
C GLU A 380 -29.50 -11.77 22.55
N GLY A 381 -28.18 -11.97 22.63
CA GLY A 381 -27.51 -13.21 22.22
C GLY A 381 -26.97 -13.28 20.78
N VAL A 382 -27.16 -12.25 19.95
CA VAL A 382 -26.67 -12.21 18.56
C VAL A 382 -25.88 -10.94 18.28
N PHE A 383 -24.63 -11.11 17.84
CA PHE A 383 -23.71 -10.00 17.60
C PHE A 383 -23.16 -10.01 16.17
N PRO A 384 -23.80 -9.28 15.24
CA PRO A 384 -23.24 -9.00 13.94
C PRO A 384 -22.06 -8.04 14.05
N ARG A 385 -20.92 -8.43 13.48
CA ARG A 385 -19.68 -7.67 13.46
C ARG A 385 -19.27 -7.37 12.02
N TYR A 386 -18.89 -6.12 11.80
CA TYR A 386 -18.57 -5.58 10.48
C TYR A 386 -17.15 -5.01 10.49
N VAL A 387 -16.35 -5.37 9.48
CA VAL A 387 -15.06 -4.74 9.18
C VAL A 387 -15.15 -4.08 7.80
N THR A 388 -14.99 -2.76 7.77
CA THR A 388 -15.04 -1.93 6.55
C THR A 388 -13.86 -0.96 6.46
N GLU A 389 -13.39 -0.48 7.61
CA GLU A 389 -12.27 0.47 7.69
C GLU A 389 -10.96 -0.15 7.20
N ASN A 390 -10.31 0.52 6.24
CA ASN A 390 -9.10 0.03 5.59
C ASN A 390 -9.24 -1.41 5.06
N PHE A 391 -10.43 -1.80 4.59
CA PHE A 391 -10.73 -3.17 4.18
C PHE A 391 -11.08 -3.33 2.67
N SER A 392 -11.29 -2.22 1.94
CA SER A 392 -11.69 -2.22 0.51
C SER A 392 -12.86 -3.17 0.21
N GLY A 393 -13.93 -3.03 0.99
CA GLY A 393 -15.14 -3.84 0.90
C GLY A 393 -15.77 -4.05 2.27
N LEU A 394 -16.32 -5.24 2.50
CA LEU A 394 -17.00 -5.60 3.74
C LEU A 394 -16.61 -7.02 4.16
N LEU A 395 -16.35 -7.23 5.44
CA LEU A 395 -16.33 -8.54 6.07
C LEU A 395 -17.40 -8.56 7.18
N LEU A 396 -18.36 -9.48 7.04
CA LEU A 396 -19.46 -9.65 7.97
C LEU A 396 -19.40 -11.03 8.64
N MET A 397 -19.32 -11.02 9.97
CA MET A 397 -19.42 -12.21 10.82
C MET A 397 -20.58 -12.03 11.80
N VAL A 398 -21.24 -13.12 12.16
CA VAL A 398 -22.28 -13.11 13.19
C VAL A 398 -21.89 -14.10 14.28
N ASP A 399 -21.80 -13.62 15.52
CA ASP A 399 -21.70 -14.47 16.72
C ASP A 399 -23.12 -14.82 17.21
N ASN A 400 -23.39 -16.11 17.39
CA ASN A 400 -24.56 -16.63 18.08
C ASN A 400 -24.14 -17.17 19.46
N VAL A 401 -24.45 -16.43 20.52
CA VAL A 401 -24.15 -16.85 21.90
C VAL A 401 -25.36 -17.46 22.61
N LEU A 402 -26.46 -17.69 21.89
CA LEU A 402 -27.61 -18.41 22.44
C LEU A 402 -27.22 -19.87 22.68
N GLU A 403 -27.76 -20.46 23.75
CA GLU A 403 -27.44 -21.84 24.17
C GLU A 403 -28.32 -22.88 23.46
N ASP A 404 -29.54 -22.49 23.07
CA ASP A 404 -30.61 -23.39 22.65
C ASP A 404 -31.21 -23.04 21.28
N MET A 405 -30.82 -21.91 20.68
CA MET A 405 -31.42 -21.39 19.46
C MET A 405 -30.41 -21.21 18.33
N TRP A 406 -30.79 -21.68 17.14
CA TRP A 406 -30.15 -21.35 15.88
C TRP A 406 -30.51 -19.94 15.45
N VAL A 407 -29.55 -19.25 14.84
CA VAL A 407 -29.75 -17.95 14.21
C VAL A 407 -29.76 -18.13 12.70
N HIS A 408 -30.88 -17.85 12.06
CA HIS A 408 -30.98 -17.81 10.60
C HIS A 408 -30.73 -16.38 10.14
N ALA A 409 -29.55 -16.13 9.57
CA ALA A 409 -29.16 -14.81 9.08
C ALA A 409 -29.34 -14.74 7.57
N LYS A 410 -29.99 -13.69 7.07
CA LYS A 410 -30.05 -13.33 5.65
C LYS A 410 -29.43 -11.94 5.47
N VAL A 411 -28.53 -11.82 4.52
CA VAL A 411 -27.84 -10.58 4.19
C VAL A 411 -28.11 -10.26 2.73
N GLU A 412 -28.73 -9.12 2.50
CA GLU A 412 -28.99 -8.59 1.17
C GLU A 412 -28.06 -7.41 0.90
N CYS A 413 -27.22 -7.56 -0.13
CA CYS A 413 -26.24 -6.58 -0.58
C CYS A 413 -26.48 -6.08 -2.02
N SER A 414 -27.65 -6.36 -2.60
CA SER A 414 -27.94 -6.12 -4.04
C SER A 414 -27.85 -4.66 -4.49
N GLU A 415 -27.97 -3.69 -3.57
CA GLU A 415 -27.80 -2.26 -3.84
C GLU A 415 -26.33 -1.82 -3.87
N SER A 416 -25.39 -2.73 -3.55
CA SER A 416 -23.96 -2.46 -3.58
C SER A 416 -23.43 -2.27 -5.00
N VAL A 417 -22.51 -1.33 -5.19
CA VAL A 417 -21.91 -1.03 -6.50
C VAL A 417 -20.42 -1.33 -6.47
N ASN A 418 -19.92 -1.91 -7.57
CA ASN A 418 -18.51 -2.19 -7.79
C ASN A 418 -17.91 -3.15 -6.73
N LEU A 419 -18.64 -4.22 -6.39
CA LEU A 419 -18.24 -5.21 -5.40
C LEU A 419 -18.48 -6.64 -5.90
N LEU A 420 -17.54 -7.53 -5.59
CA LEU A 420 -17.64 -8.97 -5.78
C LEU A 420 -17.89 -9.66 -4.46
N SER A 421 -18.76 -10.67 -4.47
CA SER A 421 -19.07 -11.49 -3.30
C SER A 421 -18.28 -12.79 -3.31
N SER A 422 -17.65 -13.11 -2.18
CA SER A 422 -17.05 -14.43 -1.90
C SER A 422 -18.04 -15.61 -2.01
N ARG A 423 -19.35 -15.33 -2.05
CA ARG A 423 -20.42 -16.33 -2.16
C ARG A 423 -20.97 -16.46 -3.59
N GLY A 424 -20.45 -15.69 -4.54
CA GLY A 424 -20.97 -15.64 -5.93
C GLY A 424 -22.33 -14.95 -6.08
N THR A 425 -22.97 -14.54 -4.98
CA THR A 425 -24.25 -13.82 -4.94
C THR A 425 -24.21 -12.72 -3.86
N LEU A 426 -24.97 -11.66 -4.07
CA LEU A 426 -25.16 -10.55 -3.12
C LEU A 426 -26.37 -10.76 -2.19
N ASP A 427 -27.18 -11.78 -2.41
CA ASP A 427 -28.24 -12.22 -1.48
C ASP A 427 -27.84 -13.58 -0.92
N VAL A 428 -27.51 -13.63 0.37
CA VAL A 428 -27.01 -14.82 1.07
C VAL A 428 -27.83 -15.09 2.32
N ALA A 429 -28.02 -16.37 2.64
CA ALA A 429 -28.61 -16.77 3.91
C ALA A 429 -27.91 -18.00 4.47
N ASP A 430 -27.66 -17.98 5.78
CA ASP A 430 -26.95 -19.01 6.53
C ASP A 430 -27.68 -19.33 7.85
N SER A 431 -27.41 -20.51 8.41
CA SER A 431 -27.92 -20.92 9.72
C SER A 431 -26.76 -21.15 10.67
N ILE A 432 -26.73 -20.41 11.76
CA ILE A 432 -25.62 -20.34 12.70
C ILE A 432 -26.02 -21.12 13.97
N PRO A 433 -25.31 -22.21 14.30
CA PRO A 433 -25.60 -23.03 15.48
C PRO A 433 -25.53 -22.23 16.80
N PRO A 434 -26.19 -22.71 17.87
CA PRO A 434 -25.96 -22.21 19.23
C PRO A 434 -24.47 -22.19 19.60
N LEU A 435 -24.06 -21.21 20.40
CA LEU A 435 -22.69 -21.05 20.91
C LEU A 435 -21.60 -21.11 19.81
N SER A 436 -21.89 -20.53 18.65
CA SER A 436 -20.99 -20.56 17.49
C SER A 436 -20.91 -19.21 16.79
N ARG A 437 -20.04 -19.11 15.79
CA ARG A 437 -19.90 -17.92 14.96
C ARG A 437 -19.65 -18.31 13.52
N GLN A 438 -20.07 -17.46 12.59
CA GLN A 438 -19.89 -17.71 11.17
C GLN A 438 -19.61 -16.42 10.41
N ILE A 439 -18.60 -16.47 9.53
CA ILE A 439 -18.41 -15.45 8.50
C ILE A 439 -19.47 -15.68 7.43
N ILE A 440 -20.34 -14.69 7.23
CA ILE A 440 -21.50 -14.80 6.33
C ILE A 440 -21.11 -14.40 4.92
N ILE A 441 -20.42 -13.28 4.77
CA ILE A 441 -20.03 -12.75 3.47
C ILE A 441 -18.79 -11.86 3.56
N ILE A 442 -17.94 -11.98 2.56
CA ILE A 442 -16.86 -11.05 2.23
C ILE A 442 -17.20 -10.40 0.89
N LEU A 443 -17.23 -9.06 0.88
CA LEU A 443 -17.32 -8.24 -0.32
C LEU A 443 -15.96 -7.63 -0.64
N THR A 444 -15.62 -7.61 -1.92
CA THR A 444 -14.32 -7.18 -2.45
C THR A 444 -14.54 -6.14 -3.54
N HIS A 445 -13.94 -4.96 -3.41
CA HIS A 445 -13.91 -4.00 -4.52
C HIS A 445 -13.18 -4.62 -5.73
N PHE A 446 -13.66 -4.43 -6.97
CA PHE A 446 -13.05 -5.10 -8.13
C PHE A 446 -12.53 -4.16 -9.23
N GLU A 447 -13.13 -2.98 -9.43
CA GLU A 447 -12.68 -2.02 -10.45
C GLU A 447 -11.98 -0.83 -9.78
N PRO A 448 -10.64 -0.84 -9.61
CA PRO A 448 -9.91 0.16 -8.83
C PRO A 448 -9.99 1.58 -9.43
N THR A 449 -10.40 1.72 -10.69
CA THR A 449 -10.57 3.01 -11.35
C THR A 449 -11.85 3.74 -10.95
N GLN A 450 -12.78 3.06 -10.27
CA GLN A 450 -14.07 3.61 -9.86
C GLN A 450 -14.22 3.54 -8.33
N SER A 451 -15.06 4.41 -7.76
CA SER A 451 -15.46 4.26 -6.37
C SER A 451 -16.37 3.05 -6.21
N TYR A 452 -16.46 2.51 -4.99
CA TYR A 452 -17.41 1.47 -4.63
C TYR A 452 -18.33 1.97 -3.52
N THR A 453 -19.51 1.36 -3.41
CA THR A 453 -20.44 1.63 -2.30
C THR A 453 -20.94 0.31 -1.73
N VAL A 454 -20.84 0.16 -0.41
CA VAL A 454 -21.37 -1.00 0.30
C VAL A 454 -22.75 -0.64 0.83
N HIS A 455 -23.77 -1.32 0.32
CA HIS A 455 -25.12 -1.32 0.87
C HIS A 455 -25.45 -2.72 1.35
N HIS A 456 -25.83 -2.86 2.61
CA HIS A 456 -26.26 -4.15 3.14
C HIS A 456 -27.44 -4.01 4.10
N GLN A 457 -28.30 -5.04 4.09
CA GLN A 457 -29.39 -5.22 5.03
C GLN A 457 -29.26 -6.61 5.64
N LEU A 458 -29.04 -6.68 6.94
CA LEU A 458 -29.02 -7.93 7.69
C LEU A 458 -30.40 -8.15 8.32
N PHE A 459 -30.94 -9.34 8.11
CA PHE A 459 -32.15 -9.87 8.71
C PHE A 459 -31.78 -11.13 9.47
N TYR A 460 -32.33 -11.34 10.66
CA TYR A 460 -32.15 -12.63 11.34
C TYR A 460 -33.39 -13.05 12.11
N GLY A 461 -33.56 -14.36 12.22
CA GLY A 461 -34.61 -15.02 12.99
C GLY A 461 -34.05 -16.17 13.84
N PHE A 462 -34.86 -16.63 14.80
CA PHE A 462 -34.47 -17.65 15.76
C PHE A 462 -35.30 -18.92 15.56
N ALA A 463 -34.66 -20.09 15.59
CA ALA A 463 -35.36 -21.37 15.60
C ALA A 463 -34.63 -22.41 16.45
N VAL A 464 -35.34 -23.45 16.88
CA VAL A 464 -34.78 -24.58 17.64
C VAL A 464 -34.03 -25.60 16.75
N SER A 465 -34.01 -25.40 15.43
CA SER A 465 -33.39 -26.34 14.49
C SER A 465 -32.84 -25.63 13.25
N ALA A 466 -31.96 -26.32 12.51
CA ALA A 466 -31.39 -25.82 11.26
C ALA A 466 -32.35 -25.87 10.04
N LEU A 467 -33.57 -26.42 10.17
CA LEU A 467 -34.44 -26.73 9.02
C LEU A 467 -35.09 -25.50 8.37
N LEU A 468 -34.84 -25.36 7.06
CA LEU A 468 -35.46 -24.50 6.04
C LEU A 468 -35.49 -22.98 6.30
N VAL A 469 -34.32 -22.37 6.09
CA VAL A 469 -34.13 -20.93 5.81
C VAL A 469 -35.22 -20.37 4.88
N SER A 470 -35.63 -21.12 3.85
CA SER A 470 -36.63 -20.63 2.86
C SER A 470 -38.08 -20.52 3.37
N LEU A 471 -38.48 -21.24 4.43
CA LEU A 471 -39.83 -21.16 4.98
C LEU A 471 -39.99 -20.05 6.04
N TYR A 472 -38.93 -19.70 6.76
CA TYR A 472 -38.98 -18.73 7.85
C TYR A 472 -38.93 -17.26 7.39
N PHE A 473 -38.31 -16.95 6.25
CA PHE A 473 -38.34 -15.58 5.69
C PHE A 473 -39.71 -15.15 5.14
N PHE A 474 -40.66 -16.09 5.03
CA PHE A 474 -42.05 -15.85 4.59
C PHE A 474 -43.11 -16.07 5.68
N ALA A 475 -42.71 -16.45 6.91
CA ALA A 475 -43.64 -16.72 8.00
C ALA A 475 -43.87 -15.48 8.90
N PRO A 476 -45.12 -15.17 9.35
CA PRO A 476 -45.44 -13.98 10.16
C PRO A 476 -44.86 -13.99 11.59
N LEU A 477 -44.16 -15.05 11.98
CA LEU A 477 -43.70 -15.31 13.35
C LEU A 477 -42.26 -14.84 13.63
N VAL A 478 -41.56 -14.30 12.63
CA VAL A 478 -40.17 -13.84 12.77
C VAL A 478 -40.12 -12.32 12.86
N LYS A 479 -39.67 -11.79 14.00
CA LYS A 479 -39.34 -10.36 14.14
C LYS A 479 -38.02 -10.09 13.41
N PHE A 480 -38.12 -9.54 12.21
CA PHE A 480 -36.96 -9.05 11.48
C PHE A 480 -36.57 -7.65 11.96
N MET A 481 -35.32 -7.47 12.38
CA MET A 481 -34.76 -6.14 12.65
C MET A 481 -33.93 -5.71 11.44
N LYS A 482 -34.18 -4.51 10.94
CA LYS A 482 -33.50 -3.97 9.76
C LYS A 482 -32.35 -3.06 10.18
N VAL A 483 -31.13 -3.43 9.78
CA VAL A 483 -29.92 -2.64 10.04
C VAL A 483 -29.43 -2.12 8.70
N LYS A 484 -29.50 -0.81 8.48
CA LYS A 484 -28.87 -0.15 7.33
C LYS A 484 -27.57 0.48 7.82
N VAL A 485 -26.44 0.01 7.30
CA VAL A 485 -25.15 0.67 7.50
C VAL A 485 -24.63 1.09 6.14
N PHE A 486 -24.32 2.38 6.02
CA PHE A 486 -23.64 2.95 4.86
C PHE A 486 -22.17 3.08 5.21
N SER A 487 -21.28 2.48 4.41
CA SER A 487 -19.85 2.76 4.48
C SER A 487 -19.40 3.34 3.15
N ALA A 488 -18.86 4.55 3.19
CA ALA A 488 -18.19 5.22 2.08
C ALA A 488 -16.71 4.82 2.02
#